data_AF-A0A1D9CZK9-F1
#
_entry.id   AF-A0A1D9CZK9-F1
#
_cell.length_a   1.000
_cell.length_b   1.000
_cell.length_c   1.000
_cell.angle_alpha   90.00
_cell.angle_beta   90.00
_cell.angle_gamma   90.00
#
_symmetry.space_group_name_H-M   'P 1'
#
loop_
_entity.id
_entity.type
_entity.pdbx_description
1 polymer ?
#
loop_
_entity_poly.entity_id
_entity_poly.type
_entity_poly.pdbx_seq_one_letter_code
_entity_poly.pdbx_strand_id
1 'polypeptide(L)'
;MAVSVTLGGCDSTKEDAQNPETNAESSEQAVAEAPVENSAVDNPDLDGATAQQGTPVKYDVSAWNADKGEPLGTDELDSIKSAFGKVISTDENSLDYASNPATKYRFMKTDAPYLDIIDSEKYLELGWYYANPTDSDKEKELSQDHAKKAYQLSRRLMGDEGGKMVADMLSNQIIKNRVIGGQKVELAKCEFYSCMLVINKSAAQTDNS
;
A
#
# COMPACT_ATOMS: atom_id res chain seq x y z
N MET A 1 23.63 -13.63 47.15
CA MET A 1 22.37 -13.31 47.86
C MET A 1 21.23 -13.46 46.86
N ALA A 2 20.02 -13.80 47.30
CA ALA A 2 18.85 -13.92 46.42
C ALA A 2 17.71 -13.04 46.94
N VAL A 3 17.07 -12.29 46.04
CA VAL A 3 15.83 -11.55 46.30
C VAL A 3 14.97 -11.69 45.05
N SER A 4 13.87 -12.44 45.17
CA SER A 4 12.76 -12.48 44.19
C SER A 4 11.68 -11.48 44.64
N VAL A 5 10.40 -11.70 44.30
CA VAL A 5 9.20 -10.97 44.83
C VAL A 5 8.97 -9.58 44.18
N THR A 6 7.81 -9.24 43.60
CA THR A 6 6.56 -9.98 43.29
C THR A 6 5.79 -9.36 42.10
N LEU A 7 4.79 -10.09 41.59
CA LEU A 7 3.70 -9.57 40.76
C LEU A 7 2.73 -8.67 41.55
N GLY A 8 2.12 -7.72 40.85
CA GLY A 8 0.92 -6.97 41.24
C GLY A 8 0.53 -6.02 40.09
N GLY A 9 -0.72 -5.91 39.64
CA GLY A 9 -1.97 -6.52 40.14
C GLY A 9 -2.87 -5.48 40.81
N CYS A 10 -3.54 -4.65 40.00
CA CYS A 10 -4.61 -3.76 40.44
C CYS A 10 -5.89 -4.13 39.68
N ASP A 11 -6.99 -4.25 40.41
CA ASP A 11 -8.26 -4.79 39.93
C ASP A 11 -9.43 -3.83 40.28
N SER A 12 -10.30 -3.62 39.30
CA SER A 12 -11.74 -3.29 39.37
C SER A 12 -12.32 -2.15 40.25
N THR A 13 -13.25 -1.43 39.59
CA THR A 13 -14.64 -1.10 40.00
C THR A 13 -15.06 0.17 40.76
N LYS A 14 -16.21 0.70 40.27
CA LYS A 14 -17.38 1.31 40.97
C LYS A 14 -17.29 2.82 41.35
N GLU A 15 -18.17 3.66 40.78
CA GLU A 15 -19.54 4.08 41.23
C GLU A 15 -19.50 5.16 42.34
N ASP A 16 -20.35 6.19 42.41
CA ASP A 16 -21.29 6.88 41.50
C ASP A 16 -21.78 8.17 42.26
N ALA A 17 -22.82 8.85 41.75
CA ALA A 17 -23.77 9.74 42.44
C ALA A 17 -23.46 11.24 42.68
N GLN A 18 -24.18 12.06 41.89
CA GLN A 18 -25.08 13.18 42.30
C GLN A 18 -24.48 14.50 42.86
N ASN A 19 -24.72 15.68 42.25
CA ASN A 19 -25.95 16.54 42.18
C ASN A 19 -26.02 17.56 43.36
N PRO A 20 -26.80 18.67 43.38
CA PRO A 20 -27.63 19.36 42.35
C PRO A 20 -27.10 20.78 41.99
N GLU A 21 -27.68 21.54 41.05
CA GLU A 21 -28.81 22.49 41.17
C GLU A 21 -28.85 23.39 39.89
N THR A 22 -29.82 24.23 39.49
CA THR A 22 -31.30 24.47 39.65
C THR A 22 -31.68 25.52 38.53
N ASN A 23 -32.92 25.79 38.08
CA ASN A 23 -34.24 25.14 38.05
C ASN A 23 -35.19 25.95 37.10
N ALA A 24 -36.26 25.30 36.57
CA ALA A 24 -37.44 25.90 35.88
C ALA A 24 -37.20 26.61 34.51
N GLU A 25 -38.20 26.80 33.63
CA GLU A 25 -39.66 26.55 33.75
C GLU A 25 -40.29 26.00 32.45
N SER A 26 -41.58 25.60 32.49
CA SER A 26 -42.28 24.85 31.42
C SER A 26 -43.36 25.67 30.69
N SER A 27 -43.68 25.28 29.45
CA SER A 27 -44.99 25.53 28.81
C SER A 27 -45.22 24.58 27.62
N GLU A 28 -46.34 23.85 27.65
CA GLU A 28 -46.81 22.97 26.56
C GLU A 28 -47.93 23.67 25.76
N GLN A 29 -48.04 23.42 24.44
CA GLN A 29 -49.35 23.23 23.78
C GLN A 29 -49.24 22.62 22.36
N ALA A 30 -50.38 22.13 21.85
CA ALA A 30 -50.46 21.04 20.88
C ALA A 30 -50.58 21.43 19.38
N VAL A 31 -49.97 20.56 18.55
CA VAL A 31 -50.41 20.01 17.23
C VAL A 31 -51.13 20.91 16.22
N ALA A 32 -50.55 20.99 15.01
CA ALA A 32 -51.27 21.14 13.73
C ALA A 32 -50.48 20.42 12.60
N GLU A 33 -51.16 19.93 11.57
CA GLU A 33 -50.56 19.24 10.40
C GLU A 33 -50.67 20.06 9.10
N ALA A 34 -49.69 19.87 8.21
CA ALA A 34 -49.67 20.25 6.79
C ALA A 34 -49.66 21.77 6.45
N PRO A 35 -49.20 22.19 5.24
CA PRO A 35 -48.75 21.39 4.09
C PRO A 35 -47.23 21.45 3.83
N VAL A 36 -46.78 20.70 2.82
CA VAL A 36 -45.41 20.71 2.28
C VAL A 36 -45.26 21.84 1.26
N GLU A 37 -44.28 22.73 1.44
CA GLU A 37 -43.67 23.49 0.33
C GLU A 37 -42.14 23.53 0.47
N ASN A 38 -41.47 23.78 -0.66
CA ASN A 38 -40.07 23.43 -0.89
C ASN A 38 -39.12 24.62 -0.70
N SER A 39 -38.29 24.57 0.35
CA SER A 39 -37.06 25.38 0.47
C SER A 39 -36.12 24.77 1.52
N ALA A 40 -35.44 23.68 1.16
CA ALA A 40 -34.27 23.24 1.93
C ALA A 40 -33.16 24.30 1.79
N VAL A 41 -32.84 24.99 2.88
CA VAL A 41 -31.73 25.96 2.92
C VAL A 41 -30.42 25.18 2.84
N ASP A 42 -29.54 25.56 1.91
CA ASP A 42 -28.17 25.06 1.86
C ASP A 42 -27.43 25.47 3.15
N ASN A 43 -27.32 24.54 4.10
CA ASN A 43 -26.27 24.58 5.10
C ASN A 43 -24.97 24.19 4.39
N PRO A 44 -23.98 25.10 4.20
CA PRO A 44 -22.70 24.72 3.64
C PRO A 44 -21.99 23.78 4.61
N ASP A 45 -21.75 22.55 4.18
CA ASP A 45 -21.01 21.57 4.96
C ASP A 45 -19.56 22.04 5.16
N LEU A 46 -19.21 22.35 6.40
CA LEU A 46 -17.87 22.83 6.77
C LEU A 46 -16.84 21.70 6.92
N ASP A 47 -17.29 20.44 6.87
CA ASP A 47 -16.44 19.26 6.65
C ASP A 47 -16.39 18.85 5.16
N GLY A 48 -16.86 19.75 4.26
CA GLY A 48 -17.16 19.53 2.84
C GLY A 48 -15.99 19.18 1.90
N ALA A 49 -15.29 18.09 2.20
CA ALA A 49 -14.25 17.46 1.38
C ALA A 49 -14.76 16.14 0.77
N THR A 50 -15.97 16.14 0.19
CA THR A 50 -16.44 15.10 -0.73
C THR A 50 -15.70 15.19 -2.06
N ALA A 51 -14.38 14.92 -2.01
CA ALA A 51 -13.55 14.81 -3.19
C ALA A 51 -14.18 13.82 -4.17
N GLN A 52 -14.46 14.29 -5.39
CA GLN A 52 -15.04 13.43 -6.43
C GLN A 52 -14.06 12.28 -6.70
N GLN A 53 -14.39 11.09 -6.20
CA GLN A 53 -13.62 9.88 -6.47
C GLN A 53 -13.77 9.54 -7.95
N GLY A 54 -12.80 10.01 -8.75
CA GLY A 54 -12.74 9.72 -10.17
C GLY A 54 -12.63 8.22 -10.43
N THR A 55 -12.88 7.80 -11.67
CA THR A 55 -12.77 6.39 -12.03
C THR A 55 -11.33 5.89 -11.83
N PRO A 56 -11.10 4.77 -11.10
CA PRO A 56 -9.78 4.17 -10.93
C PRO A 56 -9.02 4.01 -12.24
N VAL A 57 -7.72 4.36 -12.23
CA VAL A 57 -6.85 4.27 -13.40
C VAL A 57 -6.73 2.81 -13.80
N LYS A 58 -7.09 2.49 -15.05
CA LYS A 58 -6.99 1.14 -15.60
C LYS A 58 -5.63 0.95 -16.26
N TYR A 59 -5.04 -0.23 -16.03
CA TYR A 59 -3.75 -0.62 -16.57
C TYR A 59 -4.00 -1.77 -17.56
N ASP A 60 -3.77 -1.54 -18.86
CA ASP A 60 -3.87 -2.62 -19.85
C ASP A 60 -2.62 -3.51 -19.83
N VAL A 61 -2.58 -4.39 -18.84
CA VAL A 61 -1.56 -5.41 -18.66
C VAL A 61 -1.52 -6.43 -19.80
N SER A 62 -2.58 -6.54 -20.62
CA SER A 62 -2.62 -7.50 -21.73
C SER A 62 -1.65 -7.10 -22.86
N ALA A 63 -1.48 -5.80 -23.07
CA ALA A 63 -0.52 -5.23 -24.01
C ALA A 63 0.96 -5.36 -23.55
N TRP A 64 1.23 -5.81 -22.32
CA TRP A 64 2.59 -5.89 -21.76
C TRP A 64 3.26 -7.26 -21.95
N ASN A 65 2.60 -8.21 -22.62
CA ASN A 65 3.11 -9.55 -22.96
C ASN A 65 4.21 -9.55 -24.05
N ALA A 66 4.99 -8.47 -24.15
CA ALA A 66 6.21 -8.41 -24.94
C ALA A 66 7.25 -9.44 -24.45
N ASP A 67 8.36 -9.53 -25.17
CA ASP A 67 9.40 -10.54 -24.88
C ASP A 67 9.83 -10.49 -23.40
N LYS A 68 9.95 -11.69 -22.82
CA LYS A 68 10.18 -11.91 -21.39
C LYS A 68 11.56 -11.42 -20.97
N GLY A 69 12.55 -11.53 -21.86
CA GLY A 69 13.97 -11.42 -21.54
C GLY A 69 14.45 -12.60 -20.67
N GLU A 70 15.76 -12.65 -20.45
CA GLU A 70 16.39 -13.73 -19.69
C GLU A 70 15.84 -13.82 -18.25
N PRO A 71 15.63 -15.03 -17.70
CA PRO A 71 15.31 -15.23 -16.28
C PRO A 71 16.32 -14.53 -15.36
N LEU A 72 15.91 -14.24 -14.12
CA LEU A 72 16.77 -13.64 -13.10
C LEU A 72 16.62 -14.33 -11.73
N GLY A 73 17.71 -14.41 -10.99
CA GLY A 73 17.70 -14.66 -9.54
C GLY A 73 17.28 -13.42 -8.74
N THR A 74 16.73 -13.61 -7.54
CA THR A 74 16.36 -12.51 -6.61
C THR A 74 17.58 -11.85 -5.95
N ASP A 75 18.76 -12.42 -6.13
CA ASP A 75 20.08 -11.97 -5.69
C ASP A 75 20.85 -11.20 -6.78
N GLU A 76 20.41 -11.22 -8.04
CA GLU A 76 21.00 -10.47 -9.16
C GLU A 76 20.66 -8.97 -9.12
N LEU A 77 20.99 -8.31 -8.01
CA LEU A 77 20.56 -6.94 -7.73
C LEU A 77 20.94 -5.93 -8.83
N ASP A 78 22.09 -6.07 -9.49
CA ASP A 78 22.49 -5.20 -10.60
C ASP A 78 21.65 -5.44 -11.87
N SER A 79 21.33 -6.69 -12.20
CA SER A 79 20.40 -7.05 -13.28
C SER A 79 18.98 -6.51 -12.99
N ILE A 80 18.55 -6.61 -11.74
CA ILE A 80 17.26 -6.13 -11.22
C ILE A 80 17.16 -4.59 -11.32
N LYS A 81 18.14 -3.84 -10.77
CA LYS A 81 18.18 -2.37 -10.85
C LYS A 81 18.19 -1.90 -12.32
N SER A 82 18.96 -2.58 -13.18
CA SER A 82 19.05 -2.25 -14.61
C SER A 82 17.72 -2.36 -15.36
N ALA A 83 16.79 -3.21 -14.90
CA ALA A 83 15.46 -3.33 -15.51
C ALA A 83 14.58 -2.09 -15.30
N PHE A 84 14.84 -1.28 -14.27
CA PHE A 84 14.10 -0.05 -13.99
C PHE A 84 14.73 1.21 -14.58
N GLY A 85 16.05 1.20 -14.75
CA GLY A 85 16.84 2.26 -15.37
C GLY A 85 18.00 2.74 -14.48
N LYS A 86 18.37 4.01 -14.61
CA LYS A 86 19.43 4.61 -13.79
C LYS A 86 18.91 4.92 -12.37
N VAL A 87 19.62 4.45 -11.35
CA VAL A 87 19.42 4.89 -9.96
C VAL A 87 19.74 6.38 -9.83
N ILE A 88 18.81 7.14 -9.26
CA ILE A 88 18.87 8.59 -9.04
C ILE A 88 19.42 8.91 -7.64
N SER A 89 19.05 8.12 -6.63
CA SER A 89 19.58 8.20 -5.27
C SER A 89 19.54 6.84 -4.56
N THR A 90 20.48 6.63 -3.64
CA THR A 90 20.53 5.48 -2.74
C THR A 90 20.39 5.96 -1.30
N ASP A 91 19.63 5.23 -0.48
CA ASP A 91 19.56 5.39 0.97
C ASP A 91 19.92 4.07 1.66
N GLU A 92 21.04 4.07 2.37
CA GLU A 92 21.60 2.90 3.07
C GLU A 92 21.05 2.74 4.51
N ASN A 93 20.15 3.65 4.95
CA ASN A 93 19.56 3.67 6.29
C ASN A 93 18.05 3.35 6.26
N SER A 94 17.56 2.79 5.15
CA SER A 94 16.18 2.35 5.01
C SER A 94 15.90 1.06 5.78
N LEU A 95 14.62 0.72 5.89
CA LEU A 95 14.13 -0.50 6.53
C LEU A 95 13.34 -1.35 5.52
N ASP A 96 13.44 -2.67 5.64
CA ASP A 96 12.62 -3.61 4.90
C ASP A 96 11.21 -3.81 5.51
N TYR A 97 10.37 -4.58 4.82
CA TYR A 97 9.02 -4.99 5.21
C TYR A 97 8.91 -5.58 6.63
N ALA A 98 10.00 -6.11 7.19
CA ALA A 98 10.06 -6.66 8.55
C ALA A 98 10.96 -5.83 9.49
N SER A 99 11.19 -4.55 9.15
CA SER A 99 11.94 -3.56 9.93
C SER A 99 13.42 -3.89 10.17
N ASN A 100 14.05 -4.67 9.29
CA ASN A 100 15.51 -4.90 9.30
C ASN A 100 16.22 -3.82 8.45
N PRO A 101 17.52 -3.54 8.70
CA PRO A 101 18.29 -2.62 7.86
C PRO A 101 18.32 -3.04 6.38
N ALA A 102 18.08 -2.08 5.49
CA ALA A 102 17.97 -2.32 4.05
C ALA A 102 18.48 -1.13 3.23
N THR A 103 18.98 -1.41 2.02
CA THR A 103 19.37 -0.37 1.07
C THR A 103 18.23 -0.08 0.10
N LYS A 104 17.81 1.18 0.01
CA LYS A 104 16.76 1.66 -0.87
C LYS A 104 17.36 2.36 -2.09
N TYR A 105 17.06 1.86 -3.28
CA TYR A 105 17.45 2.43 -4.57
C TYR A 105 16.25 3.11 -5.22
N ARG A 106 16.36 4.41 -5.50
CA ARG A 106 15.30 5.22 -6.10
C ARG A 106 15.61 5.54 -7.55
N PHE A 107 14.64 5.34 -8.44
CA PHE A 107 14.79 5.51 -9.90
C PHE A 107 14.17 6.81 -10.44
N MET A 108 13.49 7.56 -9.56
CA MET A 108 12.76 8.78 -9.90
C MET A 108 13.20 9.95 -9.02
N LYS A 109 12.95 11.17 -9.46
CA LYS A 109 13.17 12.35 -8.64
C LYS A 109 12.06 12.50 -7.58
N THR A 110 12.32 13.28 -6.54
CA THR A 110 11.36 13.55 -5.44
C THR A 110 10.07 14.23 -5.90
N ASP A 111 10.10 14.94 -7.02
CA ASP A 111 8.98 15.66 -7.66
C ASP A 111 8.20 14.83 -8.70
N ALA A 112 8.38 13.50 -8.73
CA ALA A 112 7.74 12.61 -9.70
C ALA A 112 7.14 11.35 -9.05
N PRO A 113 6.14 10.70 -9.69
CA PRO A 113 5.65 9.38 -9.31
C PRO A 113 6.79 8.42 -8.98
N TYR A 114 6.84 7.94 -7.73
CA TYR A 114 8.00 7.20 -7.24
C TYR A 114 8.09 5.79 -7.82
N LEU A 115 9.33 5.31 -7.90
CA LEU A 115 9.70 3.95 -8.24
C LEU A 115 10.98 3.65 -7.48
N ASP A 116 10.89 2.73 -6.53
CA ASP A 116 11.92 2.38 -5.56
C ASP A 116 12.08 0.85 -5.50
N ILE A 117 13.32 0.38 -5.33
CA ILE A 117 13.65 -0.97 -4.87
C ILE A 117 14.14 -0.85 -3.43
N ILE A 118 13.75 -1.77 -2.54
CA ILE A 118 14.38 -1.95 -1.23
C ILE A 118 15.00 -3.34 -1.20
N ASP A 119 16.26 -3.42 -0.79
CA ASP A 119 17.05 -4.64 -0.77
C ASP A 119 17.62 -4.91 0.62
N SER A 120 17.32 -6.09 1.18
CA SER A 120 17.88 -6.58 2.44
C SER A 120 18.41 -8.02 2.30
N GLU A 121 18.99 -8.56 3.36
CA GLU A 121 19.41 -9.97 3.45
C GLU A 121 18.28 -10.94 3.06
N LYS A 122 17.04 -10.63 3.44
CA LYS A 122 15.89 -11.55 3.37
C LYS A 122 14.87 -11.15 2.32
N TYR A 123 14.76 -9.87 1.98
CA TYR A 123 13.74 -9.39 1.07
C TYR A 123 14.30 -8.62 -0.13
N LEU A 124 13.64 -8.83 -1.27
CA LEU A 124 13.67 -7.93 -2.41
C LEU A 124 12.27 -7.31 -2.52
N GLU A 125 12.20 -6.00 -2.46
CA GLU A 125 10.93 -5.27 -2.53
C GLU A 125 10.89 -4.32 -3.71
N LEU A 126 9.74 -4.28 -4.39
CA LEU A 126 9.43 -3.30 -5.43
C LEU A 126 8.31 -2.39 -4.91
N GLY A 127 8.56 -1.09 -4.84
CA GLY A 127 7.55 -0.08 -4.49
C GLY A 127 7.39 0.92 -5.62
N TRP A 128 6.16 1.14 -6.09
CA TRP A 128 5.89 2.17 -7.10
C TRP A 128 4.54 2.86 -6.90
N TYR A 129 4.45 4.10 -7.39
CA TYR A 129 3.24 4.90 -7.33
C TYR A 129 2.11 4.31 -8.20
N TYR A 130 0.91 4.19 -7.64
CA TYR A 130 -0.31 3.74 -8.29
C TYR A 130 -1.22 4.95 -8.51
N ALA A 131 -1.45 5.32 -9.77
CA ALA A 131 -2.00 6.62 -10.12
C ALA A 131 -3.40 6.88 -9.52
N ASN A 132 -3.54 8.07 -8.94
CA ASN A 132 -4.81 8.60 -8.49
C ASN A 132 -5.66 9.01 -9.72
N PRO A 133 -6.98 8.73 -9.73
CA PRO A 133 -7.91 9.25 -10.74
C PRO A 133 -7.76 10.73 -11.10
N THR A 134 -7.38 11.59 -10.15
CA THR A 134 -7.24 13.05 -10.36
C THR A 134 -5.88 13.51 -10.90
N ASP A 135 -4.91 12.62 -11.06
CA ASP A 135 -3.56 12.97 -11.54
C ASP A 135 -3.56 13.52 -12.98
N SER A 136 -2.47 14.20 -13.38
CA SER A 136 -2.28 14.53 -14.79
C SER A 136 -2.02 13.29 -15.64
N ASP A 137 -2.31 13.37 -16.94
CA ASP A 137 -2.08 12.26 -17.89
C ASP A 137 -0.62 11.79 -17.90
N LYS A 138 0.33 12.70 -17.66
CA LYS A 138 1.77 12.42 -17.56
C LYS A 138 2.13 11.62 -16.30
N GLU A 139 1.46 11.89 -15.16
CA GLU A 139 1.68 11.14 -13.92
C GLU A 139 1.07 9.73 -14.02
N LYS A 140 -0.09 9.62 -14.70
CA LYS A 140 -0.72 8.35 -15.08
C LYS A 140 0.17 7.52 -16.02
N GLU A 141 0.72 8.15 -17.06
CA GLU A 141 1.67 7.52 -18.00
C GLU A 141 2.91 6.99 -17.27
N LEU A 142 3.53 7.80 -16.40
CA LEU A 142 4.68 7.39 -15.60
C LEU A 142 4.34 6.23 -14.64
N SER A 143 3.18 6.25 -13.99
CA SER A 143 2.70 5.15 -13.12
C SER A 143 2.46 3.86 -13.92
N GLN A 144 1.91 3.96 -15.13
CA GLN A 144 1.74 2.81 -16.04
C GLN A 144 3.08 2.23 -16.49
N ASP A 145 4.08 3.06 -16.80
CA ASP A 145 5.43 2.60 -17.12
C ASP A 145 6.13 1.93 -15.93
N HIS A 146 5.95 2.44 -14.70
CA HIS A 146 6.48 1.80 -13.49
C HIS A 146 5.84 0.43 -13.25
N ALA A 147 4.52 0.34 -13.36
CA ALA A 147 3.77 -0.90 -13.24
C ALA A 147 4.17 -1.93 -14.31
N LYS A 148 4.43 -1.47 -15.55
CA LYS A 148 4.92 -2.29 -16.66
C LYS A 148 6.33 -2.82 -16.43
N LYS A 149 7.25 -2.00 -15.88
CA LYS A 149 8.59 -2.47 -15.46
C LYS A 149 8.49 -3.52 -14.35
N ALA A 150 7.64 -3.30 -13.34
CA ALA A 150 7.41 -4.28 -12.27
C ALA A 150 6.81 -5.59 -12.79
N TYR A 151 5.88 -5.53 -13.75
CA TYR A 151 5.33 -6.68 -14.47
C TYR A 151 6.41 -7.45 -15.25
N GLN A 152 7.24 -6.75 -16.03
CA GLN A 152 8.33 -7.35 -16.81
C GLN A 152 9.39 -8.00 -15.89
N LEU A 153 9.82 -7.34 -14.82
CA LEU A 153 10.75 -7.95 -13.86
C LEU A 153 10.11 -9.16 -13.15
N SER A 154 8.85 -9.08 -12.75
CA SER A 154 8.16 -10.21 -12.12
C SER A 154 8.07 -11.42 -13.06
N ARG A 155 7.94 -11.20 -14.39
CA ARG A 155 8.06 -12.28 -15.38
C ARG A 155 9.45 -12.90 -15.47
N ARG A 156 10.51 -12.12 -15.26
CA ARG A 156 11.90 -12.62 -15.25
C ARG A 156 12.24 -13.41 -13.98
N LEU A 157 11.72 -12.97 -12.82
CA LEU A 157 11.93 -13.62 -11.51
C LEU A 157 11.04 -14.86 -11.28
N MET A 158 9.81 -14.88 -11.82
CA MET A 158 8.76 -15.85 -11.46
C MET A 158 7.98 -16.41 -12.67
N GLY A 159 8.50 -16.24 -13.89
CA GLY A 159 7.79 -16.67 -15.10
C GLY A 159 6.45 -15.96 -15.31
N ASP A 160 5.59 -16.48 -16.18
CA ASP A 160 4.33 -15.83 -16.52
C ASP A 160 3.35 -15.77 -15.33
N GLU A 161 3.53 -16.62 -14.31
CA GLU A 161 2.83 -16.51 -13.02
C GLU A 161 3.15 -15.19 -12.29
N GLY A 162 4.42 -14.73 -12.34
CA GLY A 162 4.81 -13.42 -11.81
C GLY A 162 4.19 -12.26 -12.57
N GLY A 163 4.04 -12.38 -13.89
CA GLY A 163 3.27 -11.41 -14.69
C GLY A 163 1.81 -11.38 -14.27
N LYS A 164 1.18 -12.56 -14.15
CA LYS A 164 -0.20 -12.68 -13.66
C LYS A 164 -0.37 -12.10 -12.25
N MET A 165 0.55 -12.35 -11.33
CA MET A 165 0.54 -11.78 -9.99
C MET A 165 0.52 -10.24 -10.02
N VAL A 166 1.31 -9.60 -10.89
CA VAL A 166 1.28 -8.13 -11.05
C VAL A 166 -0.04 -7.65 -11.68
N ALA A 167 -0.61 -8.40 -12.63
CA ALA A 167 -1.94 -8.10 -13.17
C ALA A 167 -3.06 -8.21 -12.12
N ASP A 168 -3.00 -9.22 -11.25
CA ASP A 168 -3.96 -9.43 -10.17
C ASP A 168 -3.87 -8.32 -9.11
N MET A 169 -2.66 -7.91 -8.68
CA MET A 169 -2.50 -6.81 -7.70
C MET A 169 -2.90 -5.43 -8.27
N LEU A 170 -2.63 -5.15 -9.56
CA LEU A 170 -3.13 -3.94 -10.24
C LEU A 170 -4.67 -3.95 -10.40
N SER A 171 -5.28 -5.14 -10.33
CA SER A 171 -6.73 -5.34 -10.23
C SER A 171 -7.25 -5.25 -8.78
N ASN A 172 -6.45 -4.73 -7.85
CA ASN A 172 -6.71 -4.58 -6.41
C ASN A 172 -6.83 -5.90 -5.63
N GLN A 173 -6.26 -7.01 -6.13
CA GLN A 173 -6.17 -8.24 -5.34
C GLN A 173 -4.97 -8.20 -4.38
N ILE A 174 -5.18 -8.63 -3.14
CA ILE A 174 -4.11 -8.78 -2.15
C ILE A 174 -3.62 -10.23 -2.17
N ILE A 175 -2.38 -10.43 -2.58
CA ILE A 175 -1.68 -11.72 -2.54
C ILE A 175 -0.77 -11.71 -1.31
N LYS A 176 -0.81 -12.76 -0.49
CA LYS A 176 -0.01 -12.85 0.73
C LYS A 176 0.45 -14.28 1.01
N ASN A 177 1.69 -14.44 1.47
CA ASN A 177 2.31 -15.71 1.87
C ASN A 177 2.12 -16.86 0.83
N ARG A 178 2.49 -16.64 -0.44
CA ARG A 178 2.36 -17.64 -1.51
C ARG A 178 3.69 -17.92 -2.20
N VAL A 179 3.83 -19.12 -2.78
CA VAL A 179 4.87 -19.42 -3.76
C VAL A 179 4.31 -19.18 -5.16
N ILE A 180 5.05 -18.47 -6.00
CA ILE A 180 4.69 -18.07 -7.37
C ILE A 180 5.95 -18.17 -8.22
N GLY A 181 5.96 -18.99 -9.27
CA GLY A 181 7.15 -19.20 -10.10
C GLY A 181 8.38 -19.70 -9.33
N GLY A 182 8.19 -20.44 -8.23
CA GLY A 182 9.25 -20.86 -7.31
C GLY A 182 9.62 -19.85 -6.22
N GLN A 183 9.35 -18.56 -6.41
CA GLN A 183 9.67 -17.53 -5.41
C GLN A 183 8.60 -17.41 -4.34
N LYS A 184 8.99 -17.18 -3.09
CA LYS A 184 8.06 -16.92 -1.98
C LYS A 184 7.70 -15.43 -1.92
N VAL A 185 6.48 -15.09 -2.32
CA VAL A 185 5.88 -13.76 -2.21
C VAL A 185 5.22 -13.63 -0.83
N GLU A 186 5.77 -12.78 0.03
CA GLU A 186 5.17 -12.49 1.34
C GLU A 186 3.94 -11.59 1.17
N LEU A 187 4.01 -10.60 0.28
CA LEU A 187 2.95 -9.63 0.02
C LEU A 187 3.04 -9.10 -1.42
N ALA A 188 1.92 -9.00 -2.12
CA ALA A 188 1.76 -8.20 -3.32
C ALA A 188 0.38 -7.52 -3.30
N LYS A 189 0.33 -6.18 -3.38
CA LYS A 189 -0.92 -5.40 -3.37
C LYS A 189 -0.73 -4.00 -3.96
N CYS A 190 -1.83 -3.37 -4.40
CA CYS A 190 -1.92 -1.95 -4.69
C CYS A 190 -3.06 -1.32 -3.87
N GLU A 191 -2.75 -0.36 -3.00
CA GLU A 191 -3.69 0.35 -2.12
C GLU A 191 -3.18 1.78 -1.86
N PHE A 192 -4.07 2.75 -1.60
CA PHE A 192 -3.70 4.12 -1.18
C PHE A 192 -2.63 4.79 -2.07
N TYR A 193 -2.76 4.65 -3.39
CA TYR A 193 -1.83 5.17 -4.40
C TYR A 193 -0.40 4.59 -4.33
N SER A 194 -0.25 3.42 -3.69
CA SER A 194 1.00 2.68 -3.53
C SER A 194 0.83 1.22 -3.97
N CYS A 195 1.66 0.77 -4.91
CA CYS A 195 1.87 -0.66 -5.17
C CYS A 195 3.14 -1.14 -4.46
N MET A 196 3.05 -2.32 -3.85
CA MET A 196 4.14 -2.98 -3.12
C MET A 196 4.16 -4.47 -3.47
N LEU A 197 5.34 -4.98 -3.81
CA LEU A 197 5.66 -6.40 -3.93
C LEU A 197 6.85 -6.73 -3.01
N VAL A 198 6.72 -7.77 -2.19
CA VAL A 198 7.73 -8.27 -1.24
C VAL A 198 8.04 -9.73 -1.55
N ILE A 199 9.26 -10.01 -2.02
CA ILE A 199 9.76 -11.36 -2.32
C ILE A 199 10.79 -11.76 -1.26
N ASN A 200 10.63 -12.94 -0.68
CA ASN A 200 11.57 -13.53 0.28
C ASN A 200 12.68 -14.30 -0.47
N LYS A 201 13.90 -13.76 -0.40
CA LYS A 201 15.11 -14.31 -1.05
C LYS A 201 15.52 -15.67 -0.49
N SER A 202 15.24 -15.96 0.78
CA SER A 202 15.68 -17.19 1.45
C SER A 202 15.04 -18.46 0.88
N ALA A 203 13.90 -18.34 0.19
CA ALA A 203 13.27 -19.47 -0.51
C ALA A 203 14.03 -19.90 -1.78
N ALA A 204 14.76 -18.99 -2.44
CA ALA A 204 15.55 -19.31 -3.63
C ALA A 204 16.86 -20.07 -3.31
N GLN A 205 17.29 -20.08 -2.05
CA GLN A 205 18.55 -20.71 -1.64
C GLN A 205 18.41 -22.17 -1.19
N THR A 206 17.20 -22.67 -0.93
CA THR A 206 16.99 -24.06 -0.47
C THR A 206 17.16 -25.12 -1.57
N ASP A 207 17.19 -24.73 -2.84
CA ASP A 207 17.35 -25.65 -3.98
C ASP A 207 18.83 -25.85 -4.40
N ASN A 208 19.79 -25.24 -3.68
CA ASN A 208 21.23 -25.30 -3.94
C ASN A 208 22.04 -25.81 -2.72
N SER A 209 21.49 -26.75 -1.93
CA SER A 209 22.15 -27.34 -0.74
C SER A 209 22.00 -28.87 -0.69
#